data_AF-A0A5C6F4U4-F1
#
_entry.id   AF-A0A5C6F4U4-F1
#
_cell.length_a   1.000
_cell.length_b   1.000
_cell.length_c   1.000
_cell.angle_alpha   90.00
_cell.angle_beta   90.00
_cell.angle_gamma   90.00
#
_symmetry.space_group_name_H-M   'P 1'
#
loop_
_entity.id
_entity.type
_entity.pdbx_description
1 polymer ?
#
loop_
_entity_poly.entity_id
_entity_poly.type
_entity_poly.pdbx_seq_one_letter_code
_entity_poly.pdbx_strand_id
1 'polypeptide(L)'
;MAHFHLPLATKTAIFAGLVLAIPADSRDAIGADAHPRQWVDQLGADSFHARESASQSLIATIVSGDEAGLLSRDEATNASEAVRNGLTNPVTEIRLACQDILRRADHIQLERQIHRLKNLRTAPDQIDLVGWDSFSSLIGDDQISRDLFADLTETFSKGIGNRERLSTAVGQWTRPNWDPYQISPDDELRWAMLIWMDIEDAGRKHRPLSSRITMSLSNPSMGPNCNSDQQTGLQRLIGRWIECQSSAPTARTHLIIAMRYACVEQATWLCERTLADSTSSASAEVTAMLTASVLGPTRIAPKDLEIQLRRRLADQRTAHVWQTVNNRVTKIRTQVRDVAIALLLRDRGIDPRDVGFAELQADQLFVYRDHSLGFGDETSRQAAHEIATSLINP
;
A
#
# COMPACT_ATOMS: atom_id res chain seq x y z
N MET A 1 33.58 35.28 18.24
CA MET A 1 33.94 34.28 17.21
C MET A 1 32.78 34.18 16.25
N ALA A 2 32.93 34.80 15.09
CA ALA A 2 31.94 34.81 14.02
C ALA A 2 32.09 33.52 13.19
N HIS A 3 30.99 32.81 12.99
CA HIS A 3 30.90 31.78 11.96
C HIS A 3 29.81 32.18 10.96
N PHE A 4 30.27 32.39 9.74
CA PHE A 4 29.51 32.71 8.54
C PHE A 4 29.35 31.45 7.68
N HIS A 5 28.24 31.38 6.92
CA HIS A 5 28.02 30.67 5.64
C HIS A 5 27.95 29.12 5.68
N LEU A 6 26.99 28.41 5.06
CA LEU A 6 26.14 28.66 3.87
C LEU A 6 24.77 27.92 3.97
N PRO A 7 23.75 28.32 3.18
CA PRO A 7 22.47 27.63 3.08
C PRO A 7 22.50 26.45 2.09
N LEU A 8 21.77 25.37 2.43
CA LEU A 8 21.52 24.24 1.54
C LEU A 8 20.76 24.71 0.29
N ALA A 9 21.41 24.58 -0.86
CA ALA A 9 20.81 24.81 -2.16
C ALA A 9 19.72 23.76 -2.45
N THR A 10 18.51 24.24 -2.65
CA THR A 10 17.37 23.54 -3.23
C THR A 10 17.74 23.08 -4.64
N LYS A 11 17.94 21.77 -4.84
CA LYS A 11 18.03 21.20 -6.20
C LYS A 11 16.62 20.92 -6.70
N THR A 12 15.95 21.98 -7.15
CA THR A 12 14.78 21.88 -8.02
C THR A 12 15.29 21.49 -9.40
N ALA A 13 15.29 20.21 -9.72
CA ALA A 13 15.55 19.76 -11.09
C ALA A 13 14.31 20.09 -11.93
N ILE A 14 14.33 21.27 -12.56
CA ILE A 14 13.45 21.59 -13.68
C ILE A 14 13.92 20.71 -14.84
N PHE A 15 13.29 19.54 -15.02
CA PHE A 15 13.37 18.79 -16.26
C PHE A 15 12.50 19.52 -17.28
N ALA A 16 13.06 20.56 -17.88
CA ALA A 16 12.58 21.10 -19.15
C ALA A 16 12.64 19.97 -20.17
N GLY A 17 11.53 19.75 -20.88
CA GLY A 17 11.37 18.67 -21.85
C GLY A 17 12.56 18.59 -22.79
N LEU A 18 13.27 17.46 -22.72
CA LEU A 18 14.13 17.02 -23.79
C LEU A 18 13.24 16.47 -24.91
N VAL A 19 12.53 17.38 -25.58
CA VAL A 19 12.16 17.15 -26.98
C VAL A 19 13.50 16.96 -27.68
N LEU A 20 13.81 15.73 -28.09
CA LEU A 20 14.91 15.47 -29.01
C LEU A 20 14.67 16.38 -30.23
N ALA A 21 15.39 17.50 -30.26
CA ALA A 21 15.46 18.36 -31.43
C ALA A 21 16.17 17.53 -32.50
N ILE A 22 15.37 16.87 -33.35
CA ILE A 22 15.85 16.24 -34.58
C ILE A 22 16.52 17.36 -35.39
N PRO A 23 17.82 17.27 -35.70
CA PRO A 23 18.46 18.25 -36.56
C PRO A 23 17.72 18.24 -37.91
N ALA A 24 17.22 19.41 -38.32
CA ALA A 24 16.42 19.56 -39.53
C ALA A 24 17.17 19.15 -40.81
N ASP A 25 18.51 19.05 -40.75
CA ASP A 25 19.39 18.74 -41.88
C ASP A 25 19.44 17.26 -42.30
N SER A 26 18.80 16.33 -41.58
CA SER A 26 18.76 14.91 -41.95
C SER A 26 17.43 14.45 -42.56
N ARG A 27 16.47 15.37 -42.77
CA ARG A 27 15.17 15.05 -43.40
C ARG A 27 15.20 14.93 -44.92
N ASP A 28 16.28 15.34 -45.58
CA ASP A 28 16.30 15.50 -47.04
C ASP A 28 16.89 14.31 -47.83
N ALA A 29 17.21 13.17 -47.21
CA ALA A 29 17.85 12.03 -47.91
C ALA A 29 17.08 10.71 -47.92
N ILE A 30 15.91 10.61 -47.28
CA ILE A 30 15.05 9.41 -47.37
C ILE A 30 13.63 9.88 -47.66
N GLY A 31 13.13 9.53 -48.85
CA GLY A 31 11.84 9.95 -49.35
C GLY A 31 10.70 9.65 -48.37
N ALA A 32 9.79 10.62 -48.25
CA ALA A 32 8.60 10.59 -47.40
C ALA A 32 7.59 9.47 -47.73
N ASP A 33 7.88 8.60 -48.70
CA ASP A 33 7.02 7.50 -49.18
C ASP A 33 7.58 6.09 -48.88
N ALA A 34 8.63 5.98 -48.06
CA ALA A 34 9.20 4.67 -47.74
C ALA A 34 8.27 3.86 -46.83
N HIS A 35 7.67 2.80 -47.38
CA HIS A 35 6.74 1.91 -46.68
C HIS A 35 7.48 1.16 -45.55
N PRO A 36 6.87 0.88 -44.38
CA PRO A 36 7.56 0.24 -43.24
C PRO A 36 8.33 -1.05 -43.54
N ARG A 37 7.95 -1.80 -44.59
CA ARG A 37 8.69 -2.98 -45.05
C ARG A 37 10.08 -2.63 -45.61
N GLN A 38 10.19 -1.52 -46.33
CA GLN A 38 11.47 -1.04 -46.88
C GLN A 38 12.43 -0.62 -45.76
N TRP A 39 11.92 -0.02 -44.69
CA TRP A 39 12.74 0.28 -43.52
C TRP A 39 13.23 -0.99 -42.83
N VAL A 40 12.41 -2.04 -42.75
CA VAL A 40 12.85 -3.35 -42.21
C VAL A 40 13.99 -3.94 -43.06
N ASP A 41 13.91 -3.86 -44.39
CA ASP A 41 14.99 -4.32 -45.27
C ASP A 41 16.27 -3.47 -45.10
N GLN A 42 16.12 -2.16 -44.90
CA GLN A 42 17.23 -1.23 -44.65
C GLN A 42 17.93 -1.47 -43.30
N LEU A 43 17.33 -2.21 -42.36
CA LEU A 43 18.02 -2.64 -41.14
C LEU A 43 19.19 -3.59 -41.42
N GLY A 44 19.23 -4.21 -42.60
CA GLY A 44 20.35 -5.04 -43.08
C GLY A 44 21.28 -4.33 -44.06
N ALA A 45 21.13 -3.02 -44.28
CA ALA A 45 21.97 -2.28 -45.22
C ALA A 45 23.42 -2.18 -44.73
N ASP A 46 24.40 -2.14 -45.63
CA ASP A 46 25.82 -2.05 -45.27
C ASP A 46 26.17 -0.75 -44.52
N SER A 47 25.47 0.33 -44.83
CA SER A 47 25.67 1.65 -44.21
C SER A 47 25.04 1.72 -42.82
N PHE A 48 25.86 2.04 -41.82
CA PHE A 48 25.41 2.28 -40.44
C PHE A 48 24.32 3.35 -40.34
N HIS A 49 24.50 4.48 -41.04
CA HIS A 49 23.53 5.58 -41.04
C HIS A 49 22.18 5.17 -41.62
N ALA A 50 22.15 4.30 -42.63
CA ALA A 50 20.91 3.78 -43.19
C ALA A 50 20.17 2.89 -42.17
N ARG A 51 20.89 2.00 -41.48
CA ARG A 51 20.32 1.15 -40.41
C ARG A 51 19.76 1.98 -39.27
N GLU A 52 20.50 2.99 -38.82
CA GLU A 52 20.09 3.86 -37.72
C GLU A 52 18.86 4.70 -38.10
N SER A 53 18.86 5.31 -39.29
CA SER A 53 17.73 6.11 -39.77
C SER A 53 16.45 5.27 -39.94
N ALA A 54 16.57 4.06 -40.48
CA ALA A 54 15.46 3.13 -40.60
C ALA A 54 14.91 2.70 -39.23
N SER A 55 15.80 2.41 -38.27
CA SER A 55 15.42 2.09 -36.89
C SER A 55 14.66 3.24 -36.21
N GLN A 56 15.18 4.47 -36.31
CA GLN A 56 14.54 5.66 -35.74
C GLN A 56 13.19 5.94 -36.39
N SER A 57 13.08 5.79 -37.70
CA SER A 57 11.82 5.99 -38.45
C SER A 57 10.76 4.97 -38.04
N LEU A 58 11.13 3.68 -37.94
CA LEU A 58 10.24 2.62 -37.47
C LEU A 58 9.75 2.88 -36.04
N ILE A 59 10.65 3.24 -35.12
CA ILE A 59 10.26 3.58 -33.73
C ILE A 59 9.31 4.79 -33.73
N ALA A 60 9.65 5.87 -34.44
CA ALA A 60 8.83 7.06 -34.48
C ALA A 60 7.41 6.77 -35.01
N THR A 61 7.28 5.99 -36.08
CA THR A 61 5.98 5.62 -36.65
C THR A 61 5.16 4.71 -35.72
N ILE A 62 5.81 3.73 -35.08
CA ILE A 62 5.12 2.83 -34.13
C ILE A 62 4.56 3.62 -32.95
N VAL A 63 5.36 4.50 -32.34
CA VAL A 63 4.99 5.21 -31.12
C VAL A 63 4.01 6.38 -31.40
N SER A 64 4.03 6.97 -32.60
CA SER A 64 3.19 8.13 -32.94
C SER A 64 1.74 7.80 -33.31
N GLY A 65 1.40 6.52 -33.55
CA GLY A 65 0.01 6.10 -33.83
C GLY A 65 -0.97 6.27 -32.67
N ASP A 66 -0.48 6.62 -31.48
CA ASP A 66 -1.23 6.79 -30.23
C ASP A 66 -1.59 8.27 -29.93
N GLU A 67 -1.21 9.20 -30.81
CA GLU A 67 -1.65 10.60 -30.76
C GLU A 67 -2.81 10.85 -31.73
N ALA A 68 -3.89 11.41 -31.21
CA ALA A 68 -5.20 11.54 -31.85
C ALA A 68 -5.27 12.52 -33.04
N GLY A 69 -4.31 12.56 -33.97
CA GLY A 69 -4.53 13.41 -35.15
C GLY A 69 -3.44 13.66 -36.21
N LEU A 70 -2.29 12.96 -36.24
CA LEU A 70 -1.25 13.28 -37.26
C LEU A 70 -0.78 12.11 -38.14
N LEU A 71 -0.93 10.85 -37.70
CA LEU A 71 -0.66 9.65 -38.52
C LEU A 71 -1.85 8.69 -38.41
N SER A 72 -2.17 7.97 -39.49
CA SER A 72 -3.28 7.01 -39.44
C SER A 72 -2.90 5.87 -38.50
N ARG A 73 -3.83 5.45 -37.62
CA ARG A 73 -3.68 4.26 -36.76
C ARG A 73 -3.27 3.01 -37.58
N ASP A 74 -3.62 3.02 -38.86
CA ASP A 74 -3.26 1.99 -39.83
C ASP A 74 -1.75 1.96 -40.14
N GLU A 75 -1.07 3.11 -40.18
CA GLU A 75 0.37 3.19 -40.47
C GLU A 75 1.21 2.66 -39.31
N ALA A 76 0.86 2.99 -38.07
CA ALA A 76 1.52 2.46 -36.89
C ALA A 76 1.29 0.95 -36.74
N THR A 77 0.09 0.47 -37.09
CA THR A 77 -0.23 -0.96 -37.13
C THR A 77 0.60 -1.67 -38.21
N ASN A 78 0.65 -1.12 -39.41
CA ASN A 78 1.46 -1.64 -40.52
C ASN A 78 2.95 -1.66 -40.18
N ALA A 79 3.48 -0.64 -39.51
CA ALA A 79 4.87 -0.60 -39.06
C ALA A 79 5.15 -1.67 -37.99
N SER A 80 4.27 -1.81 -37.00
CA SER A 80 4.39 -2.83 -35.97
C SER A 80 4.35 -4.25 -36.55
N GLU A 81 3.44 -4.50 -37.51
CA GLU A 81 3.37 -5.79 -38.23
C GLU A 81 4.61 -6.06 -39.07
N ALA A 82 5.13 -5.05 -39.78
CA ALA A 82 6.36 -5.18 -40.56
C ALA A 82 7.55 -5.57 -39.67
N VAL A 83 7.72 -4.92 -38.52
CA VAL A 83 8.79 -5.26 -37.57
C VAL A 83 8.60 -6.64 -36.95
N ARG A 84 7.35 -7.03 -36.60
CA ARG A 84 7.06 -8.39 -36.12
C ARG A 84 7.37 -9.46 -37.17
N ASN A 85 7.06 -9.22 -38.44
CA ASN A 85 7.43 -10.10 -39.54
C ASN A 85 8.96 -10.16 -39.71
N GLY A 86 9.68 -9.07 -39.44
CA GLY A 86 11.13 -9.03 -39.43
C GLY A 86 11.78 -9.99 -38.41
N LEU A 87 11.06 -10.44 -37.37
CA LEU A 87 11.54 -11.43 -36.41
C LEU A 87 11.75 -12.83 -37.02
N THR A 88 11.13 -13.13 -38.17
CA THR A 88 11.31 -14.41 -38.89
C THR A 88 12.26 -14.29 -40.09
N ASN A 89 12.88 -13.11 -40.29
CA ASN A 89 13.79 -12.87 -41.40
C ASN A 89 14.99 -13.85 -41.37
N PRO A 90 15.47 -14.36 -42.53
CA PRO A 90 16.63 -15.26 -42.57
C PRO A 90 17.92 -14.61 -42.01
N VAL A 91 18.07 -13.29 -42.13
CA VAL A 91 19.25 -12.55 -41.65
C VAL A 91 19.16 -12.29 -40.14
N THR A 92 20.17 -12.75 -39.40
CA THR A 92 20.22 -12.62 -37.93
C THR A 92 20.26 -11.17 -37.46
N GLU A 93 21.00 -10.30 -38.15
CA GLU A 93 21.09 -8.88 -37.80
C GLU A 93 19.71 -8.19 -37.85
N ILE A 94 18.93 -8.45 -38.91
CA ILE A 94 17.57 -7.92 -39.05
C ILE A 94 16.67 -8.42 -37.92
N ARG A 95 16.74 -9.71 -37.55
CA ARG A 95 15.95 -10.25 -36.43
C ARG A 95 16.27 -9.55 -35.10
N LEU A 96 17.55 -9.37 -34.79
CA LEU A 96 18.00 -8.70 -33.57
C LEU A 96 17.60 -7.21 -33.56
N ALA A 97 17.75 -6.53 -34.70
CA ALA A 97 17.33 -5.14 -34.85
C ALA A 97 15.82 -4.98 -34.68
N CYS A 98 15.00 -5.86 -35.26
CA CYS A 98 13.55 -5.85 -35.08
C CYS A 98 13.15 -6.09 -33.62
N GLN A 99 13.83 -7.03 -32.95
CA GLN A 99 13.59 -7.28 -31.52
C GLN A 99 13.96 -6.08 -30.65
N ASP A 100 15.06 -5.38 -30.98
CA ASP A 100 15.47 -4.15 -30.30
C ASP A 100 14.46 -3.01 -30.50
N ILE A 101 14.02 -2.81 -31.73
CA ILE A 101 13.02 -1.80 -32.11
C ILE A 101 11.72 -2.01 -31.33
N LEU A 102 11.19 -3.24 -31.29
CA LEU A 102 9.96 -3.53 -30.53
C LEU A 102 10.16 -3.23 -29.04
N ARG A 103 11.26 -3.67 -28.45
CA ARG A 103 11.54 -3.42 -27.03
C ARG A 103 11.65 -1.93 -26.71
N ARG A 104 12.28 -1.15 -27.59
CA ARG A 104 12.41 0.30 -27.43
C ARG A 104 11.06 1.01 -27.62
N ALA A 105 10.29 0.61 -28.62
CA ALA A 105 8.95 1.15 -28.86
C ALA A 105 8.02 0.89 -27.68
N ASP A 106 7.99 -0.35 -27.16
CA ASP A 106 7.21 -0.72 -25.96
C ASP A 106 7.62 0.13 -24.75
N HIS A 107 8.92 0.35 -24.54
CA HIS A 107 9.41 1.16 -23.43
C HIS A 107 9.00 2.63 -23.56
N ILE A 108 9.14 3.23 -24.73
CA ILE A 108 8.72 4.63 -24.98
C ILE A 108 7.21 4.77 -24.82
N GLN A 109 6.42 3.80 -25.29
CA GLN A 109 4.97 3.82 -25.13
C GLN A 109 4.57 3.73 -23.64
N LEU A 110 5.23 2.85 -22.88
CA LEU A 110 5.03 2.75 -21.44
C LEU A 110 5.34 4.06 -20.72
N GLU A 111 6.47 4.70 -21.03
CA GLU A 111 6.85 6.00 -20.45
C GLU A 111 5.82 7.09 -20.77
N ARG A 112 5.30 7.13 -22.01
CA ARG A 112 4.24 8.06 -22.40
C ARG A 112 2.96 7.82 -21.60
N GLN A 113 2.56 6.57 -21.42
CA GLN A 113 1.36 6.21 -20.65
C GLN A 113 1.53 6.54 -19.16
N ILE A 114 2.73 6.34 -18.60
CA ILE A 114 3.08 6.77 -17.24
C ILE A 114 3.01 8.29 -17.11
N HIS A 115 3.50 9.04 -18.10
CA HIS A 115 3.41 10.50 -18.10
C HIS A 115 1.96 11.00 -18.19
N ARG A 116 1.14 10.36 -19.03
CA ARG A 116 -0.31 10.58 -19.11
C ARG A 116 -0.99 10.28 -17.77
N LEU A 117 -0.65 9.17 -17.13
CA LEU A 117 -1.17 8.79 -15.82
C LEU A 117 -0.83 9.85 -14.76
N LYS A 118 0.43 10.30 -14.68
CA LYS A 118 0.88 11.32 -13.72
C LYS A 118 0.23 12.70 -13.93
N ASN A 119 -0.40 12.95 -15.09
CA ASN A 119 -1.13 14.17 -15.39
C ASN A 119 -2.62 14.06 -14.99
N LEU A 120 -3.03 14.74 -13.92
CA LEU A 120 -4.42 14.75 -13.43
C LEU A 120 -5.46 15.25 -14.44
N ARG A 121 -5.05 16.00 -15.47
CA ARG A 121 -5.97 16.50 -16.50
C ARG A 121 -6.28 15.44 -17.56
N THR A 122 -5.49 14.37 -17.60
CA THR A 122 -5.72 13.25 -18.51
C THR A 122 -6.91 12.43 -18.01
N ALA A 123 -7.92 12.30 -18.86
CA ALA A 123 -9.12 11.55 -18.56
C ALA A 123 -8.80 10.05 -18.43
N PRO A 124 -9.51 9.30 -17.55
CA PRO A 124 -9.19 7.89 -17.30
C PRO A 124 -9.21 7.00 -18.55
N ASP A 125 -10.09 7.28 -19.51
CA ASP A 125 -10.22 6.56 -20.79
C ASP A 125 -9.02 6.74 -21.74
N GLN A 126 -8.14 7.71 -21.45
CA GLN A 126 -6.91 7.96 -22.20
C GLN A 126 -5.69 7.25 -21.61
N ILE A 127 -5.85 6.57 -20.47
CA ILE A 127 -4.79 5.85 -19.77
C ILE A 127 -4.89 4.37 -20.15
N ASP A 128 -4.00 3.93 -21.04
CA ASP A 128 -3.93 2.53 -21.47
C ASP A 128 -2.81 1.80 -20.72
N LEU A 129 -3.04 1.58 -19.41
CA LEU A 129 -2.14 0.82 -18.55
C LEU A 129 -2.86 -0.38 -17.94
N VAL A 130 -2.27 -1.56 -18.15
CA VAL A 130 -2.82 -2.82 -17.62
C VAL A 130 -2.96 -2.75 -16.11
N GLY A 131 -4.18 -2.98 -15.61
CA GLY A 131 -4.48 -3.01 -14.17
C GLY A 131 -4.77 -1.65 -13.56
N TRP A 132 -4.68 -0.54 -14.31
CA TRP A 132 -4.96 0.79 -13.81
C TRP A 132 -6.41 0.93 -13.33
N ASP A 133 -7.40 0.50 -14.12
CA ASP A 133 -8.82 0.58 -13.73
C ASP A 133 -9.12 -0.19 -12.45
N SER A 134 -8.52 -1.38 -12.29
CA SER A 134 -8.65 -2.19 -11.08
C SER A 134 -8.03 -1.46 -9.89
N PHE A 135 -6.84 -0.89 -10.06
CA PHE A 135 -6.15 -0.18 -8.99
C PHE A 135 -6.86 1.11 -8.58
N SER A 136 -7.26 1.93 -9.55
CA SER A 136 -7.92 3.23 -9.32
C SER A 136 -9.31 3.07 -8.71
N SER A 137 -10.04 2.00 -9.06
CA SER A 137 -11.30 1.69 -8.40
C SER A 137 -11.13 1.29 -6.92
N LEU A 138 -9.97 0.75 -6.54
CA LEU A 138 -9.67 0.40 -5.15
C LEU A 138 -9.27 1.61 -4.31
N ILE A 139 -8.28 2.39 -4.75
CA ILE A 139 -7.69 3.46 -3.93
C ILE A 139 -7.95 4.89 -4.42
N GLY A 140 -8.68 5.04 -5.53
CA GLY A 140 -9.03 6.32 -6.14
C GLY A 140 -8.14 6.73 -7.32
N ASP A 141 -8.48 7.87 -7.93
CA ASP A 141 -7.86 8.43 -9.14
C ASP A 141 -7.18 9.80 -8.88
N ASP A 142 -6.78 10.07 -7.63
CA ASP A 142 -6.06 11.29 -7.31
C ASP A 142 -4.54 11.15 -7.55
N GLN A 143 -3.80 12.24 -7.33
CA GLN A 143 -2.36 12.27 -7.61
C GLN A 143 -1.60 11.20 -6.83
N ILE A 144 -1.95 10.97 -5.56
CA ILE A 144 -1.28 10.01 -4.69
C ILE A 144 -1.43 8.60 -5.27
N SER A 145 -2.63 8.24 -5.70
CA SER A 145 -2.90 6.94 -6.31
C SER A 145 -2.23 6.80 -7.68
N ARG A 146 -2.26 7.84 -8.52
CA ARG A 146 -1.60 7.87 -9.83
C ARG A 146 -0.08 7.73 -9.72
N ASP A 147 0.55 8.45 -8.80
CA ASP A 147 2.00 8.39 -8.56
C ASP A 147 2.41 7.00 -8.07
N LEU A 148 1.70 6.44 -7.08
CA LEU A 148 1.99 5.10 -6.60
C LEU A 148 1.89 4.05 -7.72
N PHE A 149 0.83 4.11 -8.55
CA PHE A 149 0.68 3.16 -9.64
C PHE A 149 1.74 3.32 -10.71
N ALA A 150 2.12 4.56 -11.03
CA ALA A 150 3.22 4.83 -11.94
C ALA A 150 4.52 4.20 -11.44
N ASP A 151 4.87 4.39 -10.17
CA ASP A 151 6.09 3.83 -9.57
C ASP A 151 6.05 2.29 -9.52
N LEU A 152 4.87 1.70 -9.24
CA LEU A 152 4.64 0.26 -9.36
C LEU A 152 4.83 -0.24 -10.80
N THR A 153 4.36 0.53 -11.78
CA THR A 153 4.45 0.18 -13.20
C THR A 153 5.88 0.29 -13.71
N GLU A 154 6.62 1.33 -13.33
CA GLU A 154 8.04 1.48 -13.64
C GLU A 154 8.85 0.31 -13.05
N THR A 155 8.58 -0.05 -11.79
CA THR A 155 9.34 -1.08 -11.07
C THR A 155 8.96 -2.51 -11.47
N PHE A 156 7.68 -2.77 -11.72
CA PHE A 156 7.12 -4.10 -11.91
C PHE A 156 6.40 -4.30 -13.26
N SER A 157 6.67 -3.48 -14.27
CA SER A 157 6.07 -3.53 -15.62
C SER A 157 5.85 -4.95 -16.17
N LYS A 158 6.90 -5.79 -16.15
CA LYS A 158 6.84 -7.19 -16.61
C LYS A 158 5.85 -8.05 -15.82
N GLY A 159 5.71 -7.79 -14.53
CA GLY A 159 4.79 -8.50 -13.64
C GLY A 159 3.34 -8.03 -13.83
N ILE A 160 3.13 -6.72 -13.91
CA ILE A 160 1.78 -6.15 -14.10
C ILE A 160 1.20 -6.58 -15.44
N GLY A 161 2.00 -6.60 -16.52
CA GLY A 161 1.55 -7.06 -17.83
C GLY A 161 1.19 -8.56 -17.88
N ASN A 162 1.61 -9.37 -16.91
CA ASN A 162 1.27 -10.78 -16.82
C ASN A 162 0.77 -11.14 -15.41
N ARG A 163 -0.46 -10.69 -15.12
CA ARG A 163 -1.08 -10.79 -13.78
C ARG A 163 -1.19 -12.21 -13.25
N GLU A 164 -1.52 -13.18 -14.09
CA GLU A 164 -1.64 -14.58 -13.66
C GLU A 164 -0.28 -15.12 -13.20
N ARG A 165 0.78 -14.83 -13.93
CA ARG A 165 2.14 -15.21 -13.56
C ARG A 165 2.60 -14.50 -12.30
N LEU A 166 2.25 -13.22 -12.14
CA LEU A 166 2.58 -12.46 -10.93
C LEU A 166 1.83 -13.01 -9.71
N SER A 167 0.51 -13.22 -9.81
CA SER A 167 -0.30 -13.85 -8.75
C SER A 167 0.25 -15.22 -8.37
N THR A 168 0.61 -16.05 -9.36
CA THR A 168 1.25 -17.34 -9.09
C THR A 168 2.60 -17.19 -8.36
N ALA A 169 3.44 -16.23 -8.77
CA ALA A 169 4.74 -15.99 -8.14
C ALA A 169 4.62 -15.45 -6.71
N VAL A 170 3.63 -14.58 -6.48
CA VAL A 170 3.30 -14.01 -5.17
C VAL A 170 2.67 -15.07 -4.27
N GLY A 171 1.79 -15.92 -4.79
CA GLY A 171 1.16 -17.04 -4.08
C GLY A 171 2.11 -18.21 -3.77
N GLN A 172 3.23 -18.33 -4.49
CA GLN A 172 4.29 -19.31 -4.23
C GLN A 172 5.39 -18.70 -3.33
N TRP A 173 5.04 -18.34 -2.09
CA TRP A 173 5.88 -17.64 -1.08
C TRP A 173 7.26 -18.26 -0.79
N THR A 174 7.61 -19.37 -1.44
CA THR A 174 8.96 -19.95 -1.46
C THR A 174 9.98 -19.06 -2.18
N ARG A 175 9.53 -18.06 -2.94
CA ARG A 175 10.44 -17.05 -3.50
C ARG A 175 10.72 -15.96 -2.46
N PRO A 176 11.99 -15.73 -2.06
CA PRO A 176 12.35 -14.78 -1.00
C PRO A 176 11.87 -13.36 -1.30
N ASN A 177 11.71 -13.01 -2.58
CA ASN A 177 11.33 -11.65 -3.00
C ASN A 177 9.88 -11.27 -2.68
N TRP A 178 9.00 -12.22 -2.36
CA TRP A 178 7.58 -11.98 -2.07
C TRP A 178 7.14 -12.54 -0.71
N ASP A 179 8.07 -13.07 0.09
CA ASP A 179 7.78 -13.51 1.45
C ASP A 179 7.63 -12.27 2.35
N PRO A 180 6.43 -12.00 2.94
CA PRO A 180 6.21 -10.81 3.76
C PRO A 180 7.19 -10.68 4.93
N TYR A 181 7.82 -11.78 5.34
CA TYR A 181 8.79 -11.81 6.43
C TYR A 181 10.22 -11.41 6.01
N GLN A 182 10.47 -11.29 4.70
CA GLN A 182 11.78 -10.99 4.12
C GLN A 182 11.80 -9.66 3.37
N ILE A 183 10.63 -9.08 3.06
CA ILE A 183 10.55 -7.75 2.45
C ILE A 183 11.04 -6.72 3.46
N SER A 184 11.96 -5.84 3.03
CA SER A 184 12.44 -4.74 3.87
C SER A 184 11.27 -3.84 4.30
N PRO A 185 11.20 -3.38 5.56
CA PRO A 185 10.22 -2.38 6.00
C PRO A 185 10.23 -1.09 5.17
N ASP A 186 11.36 -0.75 4.55
CA ASP A 186 11.51 0.48 3.75
C ASP A 186 11.18 0.29 2.26
N ASP A 187 10.83 -0.94 1.84
CA ASP A 187 10.46 -1.25 0.45
C ASP A 187 8.96 -1.06 0.21
N GLU A 188 8.53 0.21 0.19
CA GLU A 188 7.11 0.60 0.05
C GLU A 188 6.45 -0.02 -1.19
N LEU A 189 7.16 -0.04 -2.33
CA LEU A 189 6.61 -0.52 -3.59
C LEU A 189 6.37 -2.04 -3.60
N ARG A 190 7.27 -2.84 -3.01
CA ARG A 190 7.01 -4.28 -2.87
C ARG A 190 5.84 -4.55 -1.91
N TRP A 191 5.74 -3.80 -0.82
CA TRP A 191 4.60 -3.91 0.09
C TRP A 191 3.29 -3.53 -0.59
N ALA A 192 3.26 -2.42 -1.32
CA ALA A 192 2.09 -1.98 -2.08
C ALA A 192 1.67 -3.03 -3.11
N MET A 193 2.61 -3.57 -3.88
CA MET A 193 2.35 -4.63 -4.85
C MET A 193 1.80 -5.89 -4.17
N LEU A 194 2.43 -6.35 -3.09
CA LEU A 194 2.03 -7.54 -2.35
C LEU A 194 0.60 -7.41 -1.80
N ILE A 195 0.28 -6.28 -1.19
CA ILE A 195 -1.05 -6.01 -0.61
C ILE A 195 -2.10 -5.93 -1.70
N TRP A 196 -1.82 -5.21 -2.80
CA TRP A 196 -2.74 -5.10 -3.92
C TRP A 196 -3.06 -6.46 -4.54
N MET A 197 -2.05 -7.32 -4.73
CA MET A 197 -2.25 -8.67 -5.24
C MET A 197 -3.09 -9.53 -4.28
N ASP A 198 -2.89 -9.43 -2.95
CA ASP A 198 -3.72 -10.16 -1.98
C ASP A 198 -5.18 -9.68 -1.99
N ILE A 199 -5.43 -8.37 -2.20
CA ILE A 199 -6.79 -7.84 -2.37
C ILE A 199 -7.46 -8.45 -3.62
N GLU A 200 -6.78 -8.44 -4.77
CA GLU A 200 -7.34 -8.99 -6.01
C GLU A 200 -7.57 -10.51 -5.93
N ASP A 201 -6.66 -11.26 -5.31
CA ASP A 201 -6.77 -12.70 -5.16
C ASP A 201 -7.81 -13.12 -4.11
N ALA A 202 -8.10 -12.26 -3.11
CA ALA A 202 -9.17 -12.50 -2.15
C ALA A 202 -10.55 -12.70 -2.83
N GLY A 203 -10.79 -12.03 -3.96
CA GLY A 203 -11.98 -12.21 -4.79
C GLY A 203 -12.04 -13.57 -5.51
N ARG A 204 -10.91 -14.26 -5.64
CA ARG A 204 -10.75 -15.51 -6.41
C ARG A 204 -10.70 -16.79 -5.56
N LYS A 205 -11.02 -16.69 -4.26
CA LYS A 205 -11.02 -17.78 -3.26
C LYS A 205 -9.65 -18.41 -2.96
N HIS A 206 -8.56 -17.85 -3.47
CA HIS A 206 -7.21 -18.20 -3.05
C HIS A 206 -6.75 -17.16 -2.02
N ARG A 207 -6.66 -17.56 -0.74
CA ARG A 207 -6.11 -16.70 0.33
C ARG A 207 -4.79 -17.24 0.90
N PRO A 208 -3.76 -17.41 0.06
CA PRO A 208 -2.51 -18.01 0.51
C PRO A 208 -1.73 -17.07 1.46
N LEU A 209 -1.86 -15.75 1.32
CA LEU A 209 -0.97 -14.76 1.97
C LEU A 209 -1.57 -14.03 3.17
N SER A 210 -2.89 -13.96 3.29
CA SER A 210 -3.53 -13.01 4.20
C SER A 210 -3.09 -13.18 5.66
N SER A 211 -2.78 -14.39 6.14
CA SER A 211 -2.27 -14.61 7.51
C SER A 211 -0.84 -14.09 7.72
N ARG A 212 0.05 -14.24 6.75
CA ARG A 212 1.44 -13.73 6.80
C ARG A 212 1.47 -12.21 6.68
N ILE A 213 0.66 -11.65 5.78
CA ILE A 213 0.47 -10.21 5.66
C ILE A 213 -0.08 -9.67 6.98
N THR A 214 -1.13 -10.27 7.54
CA THR A 214 -1.67 -9.91 8.86
C THR A 214 -0.60 -9.91 9.95
N MET A 215 0.23 -10.95 10.03
CA MET A 215 1.32 -11.04 11.01
C MET A 215 2.35 -9.94 10.83
N SER A 216 2.73 -9.66 9.58
CA SER A 216 3.75 -8.65 9.27
C SER A 216 3.24 -7.24 9.55
N LEU A 217 2.03 -6.92 9.08
CA LEU A 217 1.38 -5.64 9.31
C LEU A 217 1.07 -5.40 10.79
N SER A 218 0.82 -6.43 11.59
CA SER A 218 0.58 -6.26 13.04
C SER A 218 1.86 -6.16 13.86
N ASN A 219 3.01 -6.63 13.35
CA ASN A 219 4.28 -6.60 14.07
C ASN A 219 5.18 -5.41 13.65
N PRO A 220 5.52 -4.48 14.57
CA PRO A 220 6.37 -3.31 14.31
C PRO A 220 7.68 -3.62 13.58
N SER A 221 8.30 -4.77 13.81
CA SER A 221 9.60 -5.12 13.22
C SER A 221 9.54 -5.76 11.83
N MET A 222 8.34 -6.05 11.31
CA MET A 222 8.16 -6.83 10.08
C MET A 222 7.42 -6.08 8.98
N GLY A 223 6.39 -5.32 9.34
CA GLY A 223 5.58 -4.57 8.36
C GLY A 223 6.29 -3.34 7.80
N PRO A 224 5.72 -2.72 6.75
CA PRO A 224 6.26 -1.50 6.16
C PRO A 224 6.31 -0.35 7.17
N ASN A 225 7.27 0.55 6.98
CA ASN A 225 7.35 1.83 7.66
C ASN A 225 6.54 2.86 6.88
N CYS A 226 5.36 3.25 7.38
CA CYS A 226 4.62 4.38 6.84
C CYS A 226 4.95 5.60 7.70
N ASN A 227 5.50 6.65 7.09
CA ASN A 227 5.69 7.92 7.78
C ASN A 227 4.32 8.51 8.12
N SER A 228 4.04 8.70 9.42
CA SER A 228 2.72 9.10 9.95
C SER A 228 2.23 10.48 9.50
N ASP A 229 3.12 11.32 8.97
CA ASP A 229 2.86 12.74 8.80
C ASP A 229 2.18 13.07 7.46
N GLN A 230 2.14 12.13 6.51
CA GLN A 230 1.45 12.29 5.23
C GLN A 230 0.70 11.01 4.85
N GLN A 231 -0.52 11.17 4.35
CA GLN A 231 -1.30 10.05 3.86
C GLN A 231 -0.62 9.47 2.62
N THR A 232 -0.06 8.26 2.72
CA THR A 232 0.61 7.60 1.59
C THR A 232 -0.36 6.72 0.80
N GLY A 233 -0.02 6.44 -0.46
CA GLY A 233 -0.78 5.47 -1.26
C GLY A 233 -0.77 4.07 -0.62
N LEU A 234 0.34 3.68 0.02
CA LEU A 234 0.42 2.43 0.77
C LEU A 234 -0.55 2.39 1.96
N GLN A 235 -0.69 3.50 2.71
CA GLN A 235 -1.65 3.58 3.81
C GLN A 235 -3.09 3.35 3.32
N ARG A 236 -3.47 3.93 2.18
CA ARG A 236 -4.79 3.71 1.57
C ARG A 236 -5.00 2.25 1.14
N LEU A 237 -3.97 1.63 0.55
CA LEU A 237 -4.00 0.19 0.23
C LEU A 237 -4.19 -0.66 1.49
N ILE A 238 -3.48 -0.36 2.58
CA ILE A 238 -3.64 -1.07 3.87
C ILE A 238 -5.08 -0.88 4.40
N GLY A 239 -5.63 0.33 4.34
CA GLY A 239 -7.02 0.61 4.69
C GLY A 239 -8.01 -0.25 3.89
N ARG A 240 -7.88 -0.29 2.57
CA ARG A 240 -8.71 -1.14 1.71
C ARG A 240 -8.52 -2.63 1.98
N TRP A 241 -7.28 -3.06 2.23
CA TRP A 241 -6.99 -4.45 2.57
C TRP A 241 -7.69 -4.87 3.86
N ILE A 242 -7.71 -4.00 4.89
CA ILE A 242 -8.47 -4.22 6.12
C ILE A 242 -9.95 -4.43 5.79
N GLU A 243 -10.56 -3.56 4.98
CA GLU A 243 -11.98 -3.67 4.60
C GLU A 243 -12.29 -5.01 3.93
N CYS A 244 -11.45 -5.46 2.99
CA CYS A 244 -11.64 -6.72 2.26
C CYS A 244 -11.47 -7.96 3.14
N GLN A 245 -10.60 -7.91 4.15
CA GLN A 245 -10.25 -9.08 4.98
C GLN A 245 -11.02 -9.14 6.31
N SER A 246 -11.73 -8.08 6.70
CA SER A 246 -12.30 -7.91 8.04
C SER A 246 -13.47 -8.83 8.38
N SER A 247 -13.15 -10.03 8.82
CA SER A 247 -14.07 -10.95 9.53
C SER A 247 -14.04 -10.72 11.05
N ALA A 248 -15.10 -11.11 11.76
CA ALA A 248 -15.19 -10.97 13.22
C ALA A 248 -14.03 -11.65 14.00
N PRO A 249 -13.53 -12.85 13.62
CA PRO A 249 -12.43 -13.51 14.33
C PRO A 249 -11.09 -12.76 14.28
N THR A 250 -10.88 -11.89 13.27
CA THR A 250 -9.62 -11.16 13.09
C THR A 250 -9.70 -9.69 13.52
N ALA A 251 -10.82 -9.27 14.12
CA ALA A 251 -11.09 -7.87 14.47
C ALA A 251 -9.99 -7.24 15.33
N ARG A 252 -9.48 -7.95 16.36
CA ARG A 252 -8.36 -7.47 17.19
C ARG A 252 -7.15 -7.09 16.34
N THR A 253 -6.69 -8.01 15.49
CA THR A 253 -5.46 -7.80 14.73
C THR A 253 -5.64 -6.68 13.72
N HIS A 254 -6.82 -6.57 13.10
CA HIS A 254 -7.10 -5.48 12.18
C HIS A 254 -7.20 -4.12 12.87
N LEU A 255 -7.71 -4.03 14.10
CA LEU A 255 -7.65 -2.81 14.90
C LEU A 255 -6.21 -2.39 15.19
N ILE A 256 -5.32 -3.34 15.52
CA ILE A 256 -3.88 -3.08 15.70
C ILE A 256 -3.26 -2.54 14.41
N ILE A 257 -3.52 -3.18 13.28
CA ILE A 257 -3.02 -2.73 11.98
C ILE A 257 -3.55 -1.34 11.66
N ALA A 258 -4.86 -1.10 11.83
CA ALA A 258 -5.48 0.19 11.54
C ALA A 258 -4.86 1.31 12.39
N MET A 259 -4.66 1.09 13.69
CA MET A 259 -4.02 2.09 14.56
C MET A 259 -2.55 2.32 14.20
N ARG A 260 -1.79 1.25 13.93
CA ARG A 260 -0.37 1.34 13.56
C ARG A 260 -0.16 2.16 12.29
N TYR A 261 -1.01 1.96 11.28
CA TYR A 261 -0.93 2.66 10.00
C TYR A 261 -1.82 3.89 9.93
N ALA A 262 -2.31 4.39 11.07
CA ALA A 262 -3.19 5.57 11.14
C ALA A 262 -4.40 5.50 10.18
N CYS A 263 -4.92 4.31 9.89
CA CYS A 263 -6.15 4.10 9.10
C CYS A 263 -7.37 4.40 9.97
N VAL A 264 -7.57 5.68 10.28
CA VAL A 264 -8.55 6.18 11.28
C VAL A 264 -9.98 5.78 10.95
N GLU A 265 -10.38 5.84 9.68
CA GLU A 265 -11.74 5.49 9.25
C GLU A 265 -12.02 4.00 9.49
N GLN A 266 -11.09 3.14 9.08
CA GLN A 266 -11.19 1.70 9.28
C GLN A 266 -11.12 1.33 10.77
N ALA A 267 -10.28 2.01 11.55
CA ALA A 267 -10.21 1.83 13.00
C ALA A 267 -11.54 2.18 13.69
N THR A 268 -12.17 3.29 13.28
CA THR A 268 -13.46 3.75 13.81
C THR A 268 -14.55 2.72 13.49
N TRP A 269 -14.70 2.35 12.21
CA TRP A 269 -15.69 1.38 11.76
C TRP A 269 -15.52 0.01 12.45
N LEU A 270 -14.28 -0.50 12.53
CA LEU A 270 -14.00 -1.77 13.20
C LEU A 270 -14.33 -1.72 14.69
N CYS A 271 -14.02 -0.60 15.34
CA CYS A 271 -14.29 -0.40 16.75
C CYS A 271 -15.80 -0.43 17.03
N GLU A 272 -16.59 0.39 16.30
CA GLU A 272 -18.04 0.44 16.44
C GLU A 272 -18.68 -0.93 16.21
N ARG A 273 -18.26 -1.61 15.12
CA ARG A 273 -18.75 -2.96 14.81
C ARG A 273 -18.44 -3.97 15.91
N THR A 274 -17.22 -3.94 16.45
CA THR A 274 -16.78 -4.86 17.52
C THR A 274 -17.49 -4.57 18.83
N LEU A 275 -17.73 -3.29 19.16
CA LEU A 275 -18.44 -2.92 20.39
C LEU A 275 -19.96 -3.12 20.29
N ALA A 276 -20.52 -3.15 19.08
CA ALA A 276 -21.93 -3.46 18.87
C ALA A 276 -22.22 -4.98 18.86
N ASP A 277 -21.25 -5.81 18.51
CA ASP A 277 -21.39 -7.26 18.40
C ASP A 277 -21.17 -7.98 19.73
N SER A 278 -22.24 -8.55 20.30
CA SER A 278 -22.18 -9.33 21.55
C SER A 278 -21.44 -10.66 21.44
N THR A 279 -21.14 -11.12 20.21
CA THR A 279 -20.39 -12.37 19.98
C THR A 279 -18.89 -12.14 19.83
N SER A 280 -18.45 -10.89 19.87
CA SER A 280 -17.05 -10.53 19.77
C SER A 280 -16.22 -11.14 20.91
N SER A 281 -14.99 -11.53 20.57
CA SER A 281 -14.06 -12.07 21.56
C SER A 281 -13.67 -11.00 22.59
N ALA A 282 -13.46 -11.41 23.84
CA ALA A 282 -13.04 -10.49 24.91
C ALA A 282 -11.78 -9.68 24.57
N SER A 283 -10.84 -10.29 23.85
CA SER A 283 -9.61 -9.64 23.40
C SER A 283 -9.85 -8.59 22.30
N ALA A 284 -10.78 -8.85 21.36
CA ALA A 284 -11.19 -7.87 20.36
C ALA A 284 -11.93 -6.70 21.00
N GLU A 285 -12.82 -6.96 21.96
CA GLU A 285 -13.55 -5.90 22.67
C GLU A 285 -12.63 -4.99 23.48
N VAL A 286 -11.67 -5.56 24.23
CA VAL A 286 -10.65 -4.77 24.94
C VAL A 286 -9.88 -3.88 23.97
N THR A 287 -9.43 -4.44 22.85
CA THR A 287 -8.71 -3.66 21.83
C THR A 287 -9.60 -2.55 21.28
N ALA A 288 -10.87 -2.83 20.98
CA ALA A 288 -11.82 -1.85 20.48
C ALA A 288 -12.07 -0.70 21.47
N MET A 289 -12.20 -1.00 22.78
CA MET A 289 -12.34 0.05 23.81
C MET A 289 -11.10 0.95 23.88
N LEU A 290 -9.90 0.36 23.81
CA LEU A 290 -8.64 1.12 23.79
C LEU A 290 -8.55 1.98 22.53
N THR A 291 -8.85 1.42 21.35
CA THR A 291 -8.93 2.17 20.08
C THR A 291 -9.89 3.36 20.21
N ALA A 292 -11.10 3.14 20.71
CA ALA A 292 -12.10 4.20 20.86
C ALA A 292 -11.59 5.34 21.75
N SER A 293 -10.89 5.00 22.83
CA SER A 293 -10.33 5.96 23.76
C SER A 293 -9.15 6.77 23.19
N VAL A 294 -8.45 6.26 22.18
CA VAL A 294 -7.41 6.99 21.45
C VAL A 294 -8.02 7.89 20.37
N LEU A 295 -8.97 7.36 19.60
CA LEU A 295 -9.66 8.11 18.55
C LEU A 295 -10.44 9.31 19.11
N GLY A 296 -10.93 9.19 20.35
CA GLY A 296 -11.43 10.29 21.14
C GLY A 296 -12.72 10.94 20.60
N PRO A 297 -13.06 12.14 21.13
CA PRO A 297 -14.34 12.83 20.86
C PRO A 297 -14.59 13.19 19.40
N THR A 298 -13.52 13.27 18.60
CA THR A 298 -13.57 13.73 17.21
C THR A 298 -14.19 12.69 16.27
N ARG A 299 -14.19 11.41 16.67
CA ARG A 299 -14.74 10.30 15.89
C ARG A 299 -15.86 9.55 16.61
N ILE A 300 -15.75 9.42 17.92
CA ILE A 300 -16.76 8.76 18.75
C ILE A 300 -17.21 9.78 19.79
N ALA A 301 -18.51 10.11 19.83
CA ALA A 301 -19.02 11.06 20.80
C ALA A 301 -18.68 10.57 22.23
N PRO A 302 -18.16 11.44 23.12
CA PRO A 302 -17.70 11.01 24.45
C PRO A 302 -18.77 10.27 25.26
N LYS A 303 -20.03 10.72 25.15
CA LYS A 303 -21.18 10.09 25.80
C LYS A 303 -21.42 8.67 25.30
N ASP A 304 -21.23 8.41 24.01
CA ASP A 304 -21.43 7.10 23.43
C ASP A 304 -20.34 6.13 23.92
N LEU A 305 -19.08 6.59 23.98
CA LEU A 305 -18.00 5.81 24.56
C LEU A 305 -18.26 5.49 26.04
N GLU A 306 -18.64 6.47 26.86
CA GLU A 306 -18.96 6.24 28.27
C GLU A 306 -20.06 5.20 28.44
N ILE A 307 -21.14 5.27 27.65
CA ILE A 307 -22.23 4.27 27.66
C ILE A 307 -21.67 2.88 27.32
N GLN A 308 -20.82 2.76 26.31
CA GLN A 308 -20.23 1.50 25.91
C GLN A 308 -19.30 0.91 26.99
N LEU A 309 -18.49 1.74 27.66
CA LEU A 309 -17.63 1.31 28.76
C LEU A 309 -18.46 0.85 29.96
N ARG A 310 -19.51 1.59 30.32
CA ARG A 310 -20.40 1.25 31.45
C ARG A 310 -21.11 -0.09 31.26
N ARG A 311 -21.53 -0.42 30.03
CA ARG A 311 -22.14 -1.71 29.70
C ARG A 311 -21.21 -2.91 29.97
N ARG A 312 -19.90 -2.68 30.02
CA ARG A 312 -18.87 -3.72 30.14
C ARG A 312 -18.31 -3.89 31.55
N LEU A 313 -18.78 -3.08 32.51
CA LEU A 313 -18.37 -3.19 33.91
C LEU A 313 -18.71 -4.54 34.55
N ALA A 314 -19.73 -5.23 34.03
CA ALA A 314 -20.13 -6.57 34.48
C ALA A 314 -19.43 -7.71 33.71
N ASP A 315 -18.66 -7.42 32.66
CA ASP A 315 -18.05 -8.46 31.81
C ASP A 315 -16.75 -9.00 32.42
N GLN A 316 -16.82 -10.22 32.95
CA GLN A 316 -15.72 -10.92 33.60
C GLN A 316 -14.92 -11.83 32.65
N ARG A 317 -15.23 -11.86 31.35
CA ARG A 317 -14.48 -12.67 30.39
C ARG A 317 -13.01 -12.25 30.40
N THR A 318 -12.11 -13.23 30.46
CA THR A 318 -10.67 -12.97 30.42
C THR A 318 -10.26 -12.66 28.98
N ALA A 319 -9.71 -11.47 28.75
CA ALA A 319 -9.21 -11.04 27.46
C ALA A 319 -7.75 -11.47 27.26
N HIS A 320 -6.92 -11.32 28.29
CA HIS A 320 -5.49 -11.60 28.22
C HIS A 320 -4.99 -12.26 29.50
N VAL A 321 -3.99 -13.13 29.34
CA VAL A 321 -3.22 -13.71 30.42
C VAL A 321 -1.75 -13.50 30.11
N TRP A 322 -1.07 -12.70 30.92
CA TRP A 322 0.35 -12.41 30.77
C TRP A 322 1.14 -12.96 31.95
N GLN A 323 2.34 -13.45 31.66
CA GLN A 323 3.24 -14.04 32.65
C GLN A 323 4.63 -13.46 32.44
N THR A 324 5.14 -12.79 33.47
CA THR A 324 6.54 -12.36 33.50
C THR A 324 7.38 -13.46 34.16
N VAL A 325 8.51 -13.84 33.54
CA VAL A 325 9.40 -14.91 34.05
C VAL A 325 10.58 -14.34 34.85
N ASN A 326 10.79 -13.02 34.83
CA ASN A 326 11.91 -12.40 35.54
C ASN A 326 11.62 -12.26 37.05
N ASN A 327 12.21 -13.17 37.84
CA ASN A 327 12.28 -13.22 39.30
C ASN A 327 11.00 -13.32 40.15
N ARG A 328 9.81 -13.08 39.59
CA ARG A 328 8.51 -13.49 40.17
C ARG A 328 7.57 -13.88 39.04
N VAL A 329 7.00 -15.09 39.10
CA VAL A 329 5.95 -15.52 38.18
C VAL A 329 4.65 -14.82 38.59
N THR A 330 4.51 -13.55 38.23
CA THR A 330 3.25 -12.84 38.39
C THR A 330 2.39 -13.11 37.17
N LYS A 331 1.32 -13.90 37.35
CA LYS A 331 0.35 -14.19 36.30
C LYS A 331 -0.75 -13.13 36.35
N ILE A 332 -0.68 -12.16 35.45
CA ILE A 332 -1.67 -11.09 35.34
C ILE A 332 -2.81 -11.59 34.45
N ARG A 333 -4.05 -11.45 34.93
CA ARG A 333 -5.26 -11.76 34.16
C ARG A 333 -6.04 -10.48 33.95
N THR A 334 -6.17 -10.07 32.69
CA THR A 334 -6.98 -8.91 32.29
C THR A 334 -8.37 -9.36 31.89
N GLN A 335 -9.39 -8.81 32.54
CA GLN A 335 -10.79 -8.97 32.17
C GLN A 335 -11.31 -7.73 31.41
N VAL A 336 -12.41 -7.90 30.67
CA VAL A 336 -13.05 -6.79 29.92
C VAL A 336 -13.41 -5.64 30.86
N ARG A 337 -14.00 -5.94 32.03
CA ARG A 337 -14.34 -4.93 33.05
C ARG A 337 -13.15 -4.13 33.58
N ASP A 338 -11.97 -4.75 33.70
CA ASP A 338 -10.76 -4.10 34.23
C ASP A 338 -10.37 -2.93 33.31
N VAL A 339 -10.42 -3.17 31.99
CA VAL A 339 -10.13 -2.18 30.95
C VAL A 339 -11.18 -1.07 30.93
N ALA A 340 -12.47 -1.43 31.03
CA ALA A 340 -13.55 -0.45 31.05
C ALA A 340 -13.41 0.52 32.23
N ILE A 341 -13.07 0.01 33.41
CA ILE A 341 -12.84 0.83 34.61
C ILE A 341 -11.65 1.77 34.42
N ALA A 342 -10.51 1.25 33.96
CA ALA A 342 -9.30 2.07 33.77
C ALA A 342 -9.54 3.22 32.77
N LEU A 343 -10.30 2.96 31.69
CA LEU A 343 -10.65 4.00 30.72
C LEU A 343 -11.63 5.05 31.28
N LEU A 344 -12.59 4.65 32.12
CA LEU A 344 -13.50 5.57 32.81
C LEU A 344 -12.80 6.44 33.87
N LEU A 345 -11.75 5.93 34.52
CA LEU A 345 -10.90 6.70 35.43
C LEU A 345 -10.07 7.73 34.65
N ARG A 346 -9.47 7.30 33.53
CA ARG A 346 -8.70 8.18 32.63
C ARG A 346 -9.56 9.33 32.10
N ASP A 347 -10.80 9.06 31.70
CA ASP A 347 -11.71 10.10 31.20
C ASP A 347 -12.02 11.19 32.26
N ARG A 348 -11.90 10.83 33.55
CA ARG A 348 -11.99 11.77 34.69
C ARG A 348 -10.65 12.42 35.07
N GLY A 349 -9.57 12.14 34.35
CA GLY A 349 -8.23 12.61 34.66
C GLY A 349 -7.59 11.92 35.88
N ILE A 350 -8.09 10.75 36.29
CA ILE A 350 -7.57 9.97 37.40
C ILE A 350 -6.62 8.89 36.83
N ASP A 351 -5.38 8.82 37.33
CA ASP A 351 -4.46 7.75 36.96
C ASP A 351 -4.95 6.41 37.56
N PRO A 352 -5.23 5.36 36.75
CA PRO A 352 -5.65 4.08 37.29
C PRO A 352 -4.66 3.46 38.28
N ARG A 353 -3.37 3.82 38.22
CA ARG A 353 -2.36 3.35 39.18
C ARG A 353 -2.64 3.79 40.61
N ASP A 354 -3.21 4.98 40.79
CA ASP A 354 -3.59 5.51 42.11
C ASP A 354 -4.74 4.71 42.74
N VAL A 355 -5.43 3.91 41.93
CA VAL A 355 -6.59 3.10 42.31
C VAL A 355 -6.23 1.60 42.42
N GLY A 356 -4.96 1.23 42.17
CA GLY A 356 -4.47 -0.14 42.38
C GLY A 356 -4.12 -0.91 41.11
N PHE A 357 -4.17 -0.32 39.92
CA PHE A 357 -3.68 -0.92 38.67
C PHE A 357 -2.13 -0.87 38.61
N ALA A 358 -1.47 -1.54 39.55
CA ALA A 358 -0.03 -1.42 39.80
C ALA A 358 0.85 -1.81 38.59
N GLU A 359 0.39 -2.76 37.78
CA GLU A 359 1.16 -3.33 36.67
C GLU A 359 0.91 -2.60 35.34
N LEU A 360 0.11 -1.53 35.36
CA LEU A 360 -0.30 -0.78 34.17
C LEU A 360 0.90 -0.19 33.43
N GLN A 361 0.99 -0.49 32.14
CA GLN A 361 2.02 0.02 31.24
C GLN A 361 1.38 0.89 30.15
N ALA A 362 2.01 2.01 29.85
CA ALA A 362 1.62 2.86 28.75
C ALA A 362 1.93 2.20 27.40
N ASP A 363 1.12 2.52 26.40
CA ASP A 363 1.28 2.07 25.02
C ASP A 363 1.12 3.24 24.04
N GLN A 364 1.97 3.29 23.02
CA GLN A 364 1.96 4.38 22.05
C GLN A 364 0.74 4.32 21.11
N LEU A 365 0.22 3.13 20.82
CA LEU A 365 -0.92 2.94 19.92
C LEU A 365 -2.26 3.02 20.67
N PHE A 366 -2.30 2.55 21.91
CA PHE A 366 -3.55 2.26 22.64
C PHE A 366 -3.69 2.97 24.00
N VAL A 367 -2.79 3.90 24.32
CA VAL A 367 -2.60 4.54 25.64
C VAL A 367 -2.10 3.58 26.70
N TYR A 368 -2.66 2.38 26.79
CA TYR A 368 -2.26 1.32 27.71
C TYR A 368 -2.06 -0.01 26.97
N ARG A 369 -1.17 -0.85 27.49
CA ARG A 369 -1.00 -2.22 26.98
C ARG A 369 -2.17 -3.09 27.45
N ASP A 370 -2.83 -3.75 26.50
CA ASP A 370 -3.99 -4.64 26.72
C ASP A 370 -3.78 -5.67 27.84
N HIS A 371 -2.59 -6.24 27.93
CA HIS A 371 -2.23 -7.26 28.91
C HIS A 371 -1.72 -6.74 30.27
N SER A 372 -1.56 -5.42 30.41
CA SER A 372 -1.04 -4.78 31.64
C SER A 372 -2.15 -4.26 32.57
N LEU A 373 -3.39 -4.22 32.10
CA LEU A 373 -4.56 -3.69 32.82
C LEU A 373 -5.20 -4.69 33.78
N GLY A 374 -4.65 -5.89 33.93
CA GLY A 374 -5.21 -6.95 34.75
C GLY A 374 -4.64 -7.02 36.16
N PHE A 375 -5.05 -8.06 36.89
CA PHE A 375 -4.62 -8.32 38.27
C PHE A 375 -4.10 -9.74 38.44
N GLY A 376 -3.20 -9.92 39.41
CA GLY A 376 -2.66 -11.22 39.79
C GLY A 376 -3.64 -12.09 40.59
N ASP A 377 -4.49 -11.46 41.39
CA ASP A 377 -5.46 -12.10 42.28
C ASP A 377 -6.81 -11.35 42.29
N GLU A 378 -7.88 -12.00 42.75
CA GLU A 378 -9.21 -11.39 42.79
C GLU A 378 -9.38 -10.39 43.94
N THR A 379 -8.63 -10.54 45.03
CA THR A 379 -8.75 -9.66 46.21
C THR A 379 -8.28 -8.25 45.87
N SER A 380 -7.11 -8.14 45.22
CA SER A 380 -6.59 -6.86 44.74
C SER A 380 -7.49 -6.23 43.67
N ARG A 381 -8.02 -7.05 42.73
CA ARG A 381 -8.99 -6.60 41.72
C ARG A 381 -10.23 -5.99 42.38
N GLN A 382 -10.83 -6.69 43.34
CA GLN A 382 -12.05 -6.25 44.00
C GLN A 382 -11.84 -4.94 44.77
N ALA A 383 -10.74 -4.83 45.53
CA ALA A 383 -10.39 -3.61 46.25
C ALA A 383 -10.20 -2.41 45.29
N ALA A 384 -9.48 -2.61 44.18
CA ALA A 384 -9.31 -1.57 43.17
C ALA A 384 -10.64 -1.16 42.53
N HIS A 385 -11.51 -2.13 42.22
CA HIS A 385 -12.81 -1.86 41.60
C HIS A 385 -13.76 -1.12 42.54
N GLU A 386 -13.72 -1.38 43.85
CA GLU A 386 -14.52 -0.66 44.85
C GLU A 386 -14.13 0.81 44.91
N ILE A 387 -12.82 1.09 45.02
CA ILE A 387 -12.30 2.47 45.00
C ILE A 387 -12.68 3.13 43.67
N ALA A 388 -12.43 2.47 42.54
CA ALA A 388 -12.73 3.02 41.22
C ALA A 388 -14.21 3.36 41.03
N THR A 389 -15.11 2.47 41.48
CA THR A 389 -16.55 2.68 41.33
C THR A 389 -17.04 3.90 42.11
N SER A 390 -16.47 4.16 43.30
CA SER A 390 -16.78 5.37 44.09
C SER A 390 -16.36 6.66 43.39
N LEU A 391 -15.27 6.62 42.60
CA LEU A 391 -14.75 7.75 41.85
C LEU A 391 -15.47 7.96 40.50
N ILE A 392 -16.01 6.88 39.93
CA ILE A 392 -16.74 6.89 38.65
C ILE A 392 -18.20 7.34 38.84
N ASN A 393 -18.83 7.00 39.97
CA ASN A 393 -20.21 7.38 40.30
C ASN A 393 -20.25 8.25 41.57
N PRO A 394 -19.70 9.48 41.51
CA PRO A 394 -19.70 10.38 42.66
C PRO A 394 -21.11 10.80 43.09
#